data_AF-A0A511QZ07-F1
#
_entry.id   AF-A0A511QZ07-F1
#
_cell.length_a   1.000
_cell.length_b   1.000
_cell.length_c   1.000
_cell.angle_alpha   90.00
_cell.angle_beta   90.00
_cell.angle_gamma   90.00
#
_symmetry.space_group_name_H-M   'P 1'
#
loop_
_entity.id
_entity.type
_entity.pdbx_description
1 polymer ?
#
loop_
_entity_poly.entity_id
_entity_poly.type
_entity_poly.pdbx_seq_one_letter_code
_entity_poly.pdbx_strand_id
1 'polypeptide(L)'
;MKTVLRWGLVYLLLLAGLTALGHYNQQLSANLMALQAIEADRRQKETLLLLQRYQQVSPLALREWAEANGYIPMSLARWASPVQTERSAP
;
A
#
# COMPACT_ATOMS: atom_id res chain seq x y z
N MET A 1 -12.12 -65.68 2.13
CA MET A 1 -12.79 -64.50 1.51
C MET A 1 -12.89 -63.29 2.44
N LYS A 2 -13.16 -63.43 3.75
CA LYS A 2 -13.25 -62.29 4.71
C LYS A 2 -12.00 -61.41 4.81
N THR A 3 -10.80 -61.98 4.69
CA THR A 3 -9.53 -61.25 4.87
C THR A 3 -9.26 -60.26 3.73
N VAL A 4 -9.53 -60.66 2.49
CA VAL A 4 -9.35 -59.80 1.30
C VAL A 4 -10.28 -58.58 1.36
N LEU A 5 -11.53 -58.80 1.78
CA LEU A 5 -12.51 -57.72 1.94
C LEU A 5 -12.08 -56.71 3.01
N ARG A 6 -11.53 -57.21 4.13
CA ARG A 6 -11.08 -56.35 5.25
C ARG A 6 -9.90 -55.48 4.86
N TRP A 7 -8.92 -56.03 4.14
CA TRP A 7 -7.77 -55.26 3.65
C TRP A 7 -8.15 -54.31 2.52
N GLY A 8 -9.08 -54.69 1.63
CA GLY A 8 -9.62 -53.78 0.62
C GLY A 8 -10.27 -52.54 1.24
N LEU A 9 -11.04 -52.72 2.32
CA LEU A 9 -11.67 -51.62 3.03
C LEU A 9 -10.64 -50.69 3.70
N VAL A 10 -9.59 -51.26 4.32
CA VAL A 10 -8.49 -50.47 4.90
C VAL A 10 -7.75 -49.66 3.84
N TYR A 11 -7.48 -50.26 2.68
CA TYR A 11 -6.85 -49.55 1.56
C TYR A 11 -7.72 -48.41 1.03
N LEU A 12 -9.03 -48.64 0.90
CA LEU A 12 -9.96 -47.58 0.49
C LEU A 12 -10.03 -46.45 1.50
N LEU A 13 -10.02 -46.75 2.80
CA LEU A 13 -9.97 -45.73 3.85
C LEU A 13 -8.67 -44.92 3.81
N LEU A 14 -7.52 -45.58 3.64
CA LEU A 14 -6.24 -44.90 3.49
C LEU A 14 -6.21 -44.00 2.26
N LEU A 15 -6.72 -44.50 1.13
CA LEU A 15 -6.79 -43.73 -0.11
C LEU A 15 -7.68 -42.51 0.06
N ALA A 16 -8.89 -42.70 0.60
CA ALA A 16 -9.82 -41.61 0.87
C ALA A 16 -9.22 -40.57 1.84
N GLY A 17 -8.52 -41.03 2.88
CA GLY A 17 -7.80 -40.17 3.81
C GLY A 17 -6.73 -39.33 3.13
N LEU A 18 -5.91 -39.94 2.27
CA LEU A 18 -4.87 -39.23 1.51
C LEU A 18 -5.49 -38.18 0.57
N THR A 19 -6.58 -38.54 -0.11
CA THR A 19 -7.27 -37.63 -1.04
C THR A 19 -7.88 -36.45 -0.31
N ALA A 20 -8.54 -36.68 0.84
CA ALA A 20 -9.10 -35.62 1.66
C ALA A 20 -8.01 -34.65 2.18
N LEU A 21 -6.88 -35.20 2.63
CA LEU A 21 -5.74 -34.40 3.08
C LEU A 21 -5.15 -33.55 1.94
N GLY A 22 -5.00 -34.16 0.76
CA GLY A 22 -4.54 -33.47 -0.45
C GLY A 22 -5.46 -32.32 -0.85
N HIS A 23 -6.78 -32.56 -0.86
CA HIS A 23 -7.78 -31.54 -1.17
C HIS A 23 -7.74 -30.38 -0.18
N TYR A 24 -7.66 -30.68 1.13
CA TYR A 24 -7.56 -29.64 2.16
C TYR A 24 -6.30 -28.79 2.01
N ASN A 25 -5.17 -29.42 1.72
CA ASN A 25 -3.91 -28.72 1.52
C ASN A 25 -3.93 -27.82 0.27
N GLN A 26 -4.52 -28.29 -0.83
CA GLN A 26 -4.72 -27.49 -2.04
C GLN A 26 -5.60 -26.27 -1.78
N GLN A 27 -6.70 -26.45 -1.05
CA GLN A 27 -7.59 -25.35 -0.68
C GLN A 27 -6.89 -24.31 0.20
N LEU A 28 -6.11 -24.76 1.19
CA LEU A 28 -5.34 -23.86 2.04
C LEU A 28 -4.31 -23.06 1.22
N SER A 29 -3.62 -23.73 0.31
CA SER A 29 -2.62 -23.11 -0.55
C SER A 29 -3.24 -22.08 -1.50
N ALA A 30 -4.41 -22.38 -2.07
CA ALA A 30 -5.16 -21.44 -2.91
C ALA A 30 -5.60 -20.20 -2.13
N ASN A 31 -6.09 -20.37 -0.89
CA ASN A 31 -6.46 -19.26 -0.03
C ASN A 31 -5.25 -18.40 0.34
N LEU A 32 -4.11 -19.02 0.64
CA LEU A 32 -2.87 -18.29 0.91
C LEU A 32 -2.40 -17.48 -0.31
N MET A 33 -2.44 -18.07 -1.51
CA MET A 33 -2.11 -17.36 -2.74
C MET A 33 -3.04 -16.17 -2.99
N ALA A 34 -4.34 -16.33 -2.75
CA ALA A 34 -5.31 -15.24 -2.86
C ALA A 34 -5.01 -14.11 -1.87
N LEU A 35 -4.69 -14.44 -0.61
CA LEU A 35 -4.31 -13.46 0.40
C LEU A 35 -3.03 -12.72 0.03
N GLN A 36 -2.01 -13.43 -0.46
CA GLN A 36 -0.75 -12.83 -0.91
C GLN A 36 -0.95 -11.88 -2.10
N ALA A 37 -1.82 -12.24 -3.04
CA ALA A 37 -2.15 -11.38 -4.17
C ALA A 37 -2.84 -10.08 -3.71
N ILE A 38 -3.76 -10.17 -2.74
CA ILE A 38 -4.42 -9.00 -2.16
C ILE A 38 -3.41 -8.13 -1.41
N GLU A 39 -2.50 -8.73 -0.64
CA GLU A 39 -1.46 -7.98 0.07
C GLU A 39 -0.55 -7.22 -0.90
N ALA A 40 -0.12 -7.86 -1.98
CA ALA A 40 0.71 -7.23 -3.00
C ALA A 40 0.01 -6.02 -3.66
N ASP A 41 -1.25 -6.17 -4.04
CA ASP A 41 -2.06 -5.07 -4.60
C ASP A 41 -2.22 -3.91 -3.61
N ARG A 42 -2.45 -4.21 -2.32
CA ARG A 42 -2.54 -3.18 -1.27
C ARG A 42 -1.23 -2.44 -1.08
N ARG A 43 -0.09 -3.15 -1.01
CA ARG A 43 1.23 -2.52 -0.89
C ARG A 43 1.54 -1.63 -2.08
N GLN A 44 1.20 -2.04 -3.30
CA GLN A 44 1.39 -1.21 -4.49
C GLN A 44 0.53 0.07 -4.45
N LYS A 45 -0.70 -0.02 -3.94
CA LYS A 45 -1.55 1.17 -3.76
C LYS A 45 -1.00 2.10 -2.68
N GLU A 46 -0.50 1.56 -1.57
CA GLU A 46 0.16 2.34 -0.52
C GLU A 46 1.37 3.11 -1.04
N THR A 47 2.24 2.48 -1.83
CA THR A 47 3.42 3.16 -2.38
C THR A 47 3.04 4.29 -3.33
N LEU A 48 2.01 4.09 -4.16
CA LEU A 48 1.48 5.15 -5.02
C LEU A 48 0.89 6.32 -4.22
N LEU A 49 0.12 6.02 -3.17
CA LEU A 49 -0.46 7.05 -2.29
C LEU A 49 0.62 7.81 -1.52
N LEU A 50 1.66 7.13 -1.05
CA LEU A 50 2.80 7.76 -0.41
C LEU A 50 3.54 8.69 -1.38
N LEU A 51 3.77 8.25 -2.62
CA LEU A 51 4.40 9.08 -3.65
C LEU A 51 3.56 10.33 -3.94
N GLN A 52 2.25 10.18 -4.08
CA GLN A 52 1.33 11.30 -4.29
C GLN A 52 1.37 12.28 -3.11
N ARG A 53 1.36 11.77 -1.88
CA ARG A 53 1.50 12.59 -0.68
C ARG A 53 2.83 13.33 -0.67
N TYR A 54 3.93 12.68 -1.03
CA TYR A 54 5.24 13.33 -1.13
C TYR A 54 5.25 14.45 -2.16
N GLN A 55 4.58 14.30 -3.30
CA GLN A 55 4.47 15.37 -4.30
C GLN A 55 3.69 16.57 -3.76
N GLN A 56 2.55 16.32 -3.11
CA GLN A 56 1.69 17.37 -2.54
C GLN A 56 2.32 18.08 -1.33
N VAL A 57 3.08 17.36 -0.51
CA VAL A 57 3.73 17.89 0.70
C VAL A 57 5.22 18.20 0.44
N SER A 58 5.64 18.18 -0.83
CA SER A 58 7.01 18.54 -1.18
C SER A 58 7.28 19.99 -0.75
N PRO A 59 8.49 20.33 -0.28
CA PRO A 59 8.82 21.69 0.13
C PRO A 59 8.53 22.74 -0.95
N LEU A 60 8.64 22.34 -2.22
CA LEU A 60 8.30 23.16 -3.38
C LEU A 60 6.78 23.41 -3.46
N ALA A 61 5.96 22.36 -3.42
CA ALA A 61 4.50 22.49 -3.44
C ALA A 61 3.98 23.26 -2.21
N LEU A 62 4.62 23.06 -1.05
CA LEU A 62 4.30 23.79 0.17
C LEU A 62 4.64 25.28 0.03
N ARG A 63 5.74 25.61 -0.66
CA ARG A 63 6.12 27.00 -0.97
C ARG A 63 5.14 27.65 -1.95
N GLU A 64 4.78 26.96 -3.02
CA GLU A 64 3.80 27.44 -4.01
C GLU A 64 2.43 27.65 -3.38
N TRP A 65 1.99 26.72 -2.53
CA TRP A 65 0.76 26.89 -1.75
C TRP A 65 0.85 28.09 -0.80
N ALA A 66 1.97 28.26 -0.09
CA ALA A 66 2.18 29.40 0.80
C ALA A 66 2.10 30.72 0.03
N GLU A 67 2.79 30.83 -1.12
CA GLU A 67 2.77 32.01 -1.98
C GLU A 67 1.36 32.32 -2.52
N ALA A 68 0.63 31.30 -2.98
CA ALA A 68 -0.75 31.46 -3.45
C ALA A 68 -1.73 31.91 -2.35
N ASN A 69 -1.44 31.60 -1.08
CA ASN A 69 -2.24 32.03 0.07
C ASN A 69 -1.71 33.32 0.72
N GLY A 70 -0.75 34.01 0.09
CA GLY A 70 -0.21 35.28 0.57
C GLY A 70 0.83 35.16 1.68
N TYR A 71 1.31 33.96 2.00
CA TYR A 71 2.41 33.74 2.92
C TYR A 71 3.75 33.89 2.19
N ILE A 72 4.53 34.92 2.55
CA ILE A 72 5.88 35.15 2.02
C ILE A 72 6.86 34.33 2.86
N PRO A 73 7.54 33.30 2.31
CA PRO A 73 8.51 32.54 3.08
C PRO A 73 9.70 33.43 3.45
N MET A 74 10.04 33.48 4.75
CA MET A 74 11.19 34.24 5.28
C MET A 74 12.52 33.93 4.56
N SER A 75 12.65 32.75 3.95
CA SER A 75 13.84 32.32 3.20
C SER A 75 14.09 33.09 1.90
N LEU A 76 13.08 33.77 1.35
CA LEU A 76 13.26 34.64 0.17
C LEU A 76 13.70 36.06 0.52
N ALA A 77 13.86 36.39 1.81
CA ALA A 77 14.34 37.68 2.30
C ALA A 77 13.66 38.90 1.65
N ARG A 78 12.43 38.76 1.15
CA ARG A 78 11.67 39.85 0.53
C ARG A 78 10.81 40.51 1.59
N TRP A 79 11.47 41.08 2.59
CA TRP A 79 10.85 42.05 3.48
C TRP A 79 10.64 43.30 2.64
N ALA A 80 9.39 43.67 2.38
CA ALA A 80 9.07 44.94 1.75
C ALA A 80 9.79 46.03 2.54
N SER A 81 10.84 46.62 1.95
CA SER A 81 11.56 47.72 2.59
C SER A 81 10.60 48.90 2.68
N PRO A 82 10.24 49.40 3.87
CA PRO A 82 9.40 50.59 3.99
C PRO A 82 10.16 51.89 3.60
N VAL A 83 11.37 51.79 3.04
CA VAL A 83 12.28 52.92 2.76
C VAL A 83 12.07 53.46 1.34
N GLN A 84 10.82 53.69 0.91
CA GLN A 84 10.58 54.36 -0.38
C GLN A 84 9.39 55.32 -0.41
N THR A 85 8.78 55.65 0.74
CA THR A 85 7.56 56.49 0.76
C THR A 85 7.79 57.96 1.17
N GLU A 86 9.00 58.39 1.54
CA GLU A 86 9.23 59.77 2.03
C GLU A 86 10.14 60.66 1.17
N ARG A 87 10.45 60.28 -0.07
CA ARG A 87 11.26 61.12 -0.98
C ARG A 87 10.57 61.42 -2.30
N SER A 88 9.32 61.87 -2.21
CA SER A 88 8.61 62.45 -3.36
C SER A 88 7.52 63.41 -2.87
N ALA A 89 7.94 64.53 -2.29
CA ALA A 89 7.14 65.75 -2.30
C ALA A 89 8.08 66.92 -2.67
N PRO A 90 7.69 67.78 -3.63
CA PRO A 90 8.55 68.77 -4.28
C PRO A 90 9.03 69.90 -3.36
#